data_AF-A0A9X9PU85-F1
#
_entry.id   AF-A0A9X9PU85-F1
#
_cell.length_a   1.000
_cell.length_b   1.000
_cell.length_c   1.000
_cell.angle_alpha   90.00
_cell.angle_beta   90.00
_cell.angle_gamma   90.00
#
_symmetry.space_group_name_H-M   'P 1'
#
loop_
_entity.id
_entity.type
_entity.pdbx_description
1 polymer ?
#
loop_
_entity_poly.entity_id
_entity_poly.type
_entity_poly.pdbx_seq_one_letter_code
_entity_poly.pdbx_strand_id
1 'polypeptide(L)'
;MSYDEISQLRLVCKRMDLVCQRMLNQGFLKVERYHNLCQKQVKAQLPRRESERRNHSLARHADILAAVETRLSLLNMTFMKYVDSNLCCFIPGKVIDEIYRVLRYVNSTRAPQRAHEVLQELRDISSMAMEYFDEKIVPILKRKLPGSDVSGRLMGSPPGSSCGYVQFKGTFIYSSLTCFPAPTLSHIL
;
A
#
# COMPACT_ATOMS: atom_id res chain seq x y z
N MET A 1 2.67 -3.38 18.53
CA MET A 1 1.87 -2.32 17.91
C MET A 1 1.64 -2.69 16.46
N SER A 2 0.39 -2.65 16.01
CA SER A 2 0.00 -2.89 14.62
C SER A 2 0.20 -1.63 13.78
N TYR A 3 0.19 -1.76 12.45
CA TYR A 3 0.23 -0.61 11.55
C TYR A 3 -1.08 0.19 11.56
N ASP A 4 -2.20 -0.46 11.85
CA ASP A 4 -3.50 0.15 12.16
C ASP A 4 -3.43 1.07 13.38
N GLU A 5 -2.78 0.65 14.48
CA GLU A 5 -2.57 1.55 15.62
C GLU A 5 -1.67 2.75 15.24
N ILE A 6 -0.65 2.51 14.41
CA ILE A 6 0.26 3.57 13.93
C ILE A 6 -0.48 4.59 13.05
N SER A 7 -1.42 4.16 12.21
CA SER A 7 -2.19 5.08 11.36
C SER A 7 -3.08 5.99 12.21
N GLN A 8 -3.70 5.46 13.27
CA GLN A 8 -4.55 6.22 14.19
C GLN A 8 -3.76 7.27 14.98
N LEU A 9 -2.50 6.97 15.35
CA LEU A 9 -1.63 7.90 16.07
C LEU A 9 -1.30 9.18 15.27
N ARG A 10 -1.49 9.19 13.95
CA ARG A 10 -1.29 10.38 13.12
C ARG A 10 -2.22 11.54 13.51
N LEU A 11 -3.37 11.23 14.10
CA LEU A 11 -4.36 12.24 14.52
C LEU A 11 -3.96 12.96 15.81
N VAL A 12 -2.96 12.47 16.55
CA VAL A 12 -2.59 12.99 17.87
C VAL A 12 -1.90 14.36 17.79
N CYS A 13 -0.80 14.46 17.04
CA CYS A 13 -0.07 15.72 16.87
C CYS A 13 0.86 15.70 15.66
N LYS A 14 1.31 16.88 15.20
CA LYS A 14 2.18 17.03 14.00
C LYS A 14 3.45 16.21 14.06
N ARG A 15 4.08 16.12 15.25
CA ARG A 15 5.29 15.32 15.44
C ARG A 15 4.99 13.84 15.29
N MET A 16 3.88 13.38 15.86
CA MET A 16 3.46 11.98 15.77
C MET A 16 3.10 11.60 14.34
N ASP A 17 2.38 12.46 13.62
CA ASP A 17 2.06 12.24 12.20
C ASP A 17 3.31 12.06 11.35
N LEU A 18 4.31 12.95 11.47
CA LEU A 18 5.56 12.81 10.70
C LEU A 18 6.28 11.48 10.97
N VAL A 19 6.30 11.04 12.23
CA VAL A 19 6.92 9.77 12.62
C VAL A 19 6.12 8.59 12.07
N CYS A 20 4.81 8.59 12.26
CA CYS A 20 3.92 7.52 11.80
C CYS A 20 3.92 7.38 10.27
N GLN A 21 3.96 8.49 9.53
CA GLN A 21 4.10 8.47 8.07
C GLN A 21 5.37 7.73 7.62
N ARG A 22 6.51 8.03 8.26
CA ARG A 22 7.78 7.32 7.97
C ARG A 22 7.67 5.84 8.32
N MET A 23 7.04 5.50 9.44
CA MET A 23 6.85 4.12 9.87
C MET A 23 5.95 3.34 8.89
N LEU A 24 4.87 3.94 8.39
CA LEU A 24 3.96 3.33 7.42
C LEU A 24 4.63 3.14 6.06
N ASN A 25 5.34 4.14 5.54
CA ASN A 25 6.11 4.04 4.28
C ASN A 25 7.16 2.91 4.37
N GLN A 26 7.92 2.89 5.47
CA GLN A 26 8.88 1.81 5.70
C GLN A 26 8.18 0.45 5.89
N GLY A 27 7.03 0.43 6.53
CA GLY A 27 6.24 -0.79 6.74
C GLY A 27 5.80 -1.43 5.43
N PHE A 28 5.29 -0.62 4.50
CA PHE A 28 4.88 -1.07 3.18
C PHE A 28 6.07 -1.64 2.37
N LEU A 29 7.22 -0.94 2.35
CA LEU A 29 8.44 -1.43 1.69
C LEU A 29 9.01 -2.69 2.35
N LYS A 30 8.81 -2.88 3.66
CA LYS A 30 9.23 -4.09 4.38
C LYS A 30 8.34 -5.27 4.04
N VAL A 31 7.01 -5.08 3.98
CA VAL A 31 6.09 -6.18 3.67
C VAL A 31 6.23 -6.63 2.21
N GLU A 32 6.48 -5.71 1.28
CA GLU A 32 6.78 -6.04 -0.12
C GLU A 32 8.06 -6.89 -0.23
N ARG A 33 9.12 -6.52 0.49
CA ARG A 33 10.35 -7.32 0.55
C ARG A 33 10.13 -8.70 1.17
N TYR A 34 9.32 -8.78 2.22
CA TYR A 34 9.00 -10.05 2.87
C TYR A 34 8.19 -10.98 1.97
N HIS A 35 7.18 -10.45 1.26
CA HIS A 35 6.44 -11.19 0.23
C HIS A 35 7.38 -11.75 -0.83
N ASN A 36 8.29 -10.92 -1.38
CA ASN A 36 9.27 -11.34 -2.38
C ASN A 36 10.15 -12.51 -1.91
N LEU A 37 10.56 -12.50 -0.63
CA LEU A 37 11.31 -13.59 -0.04
C LEU A 37 10.49 -14.89 -0.01
N CYS A 38 9.26 -14.83 0.49
CA CYS A 38 8.36 -15.99 0.55
C CYS A 38 8.11 -16.56 -0.84
N GLN A 39 7.88 -15.67 -1.82
CA GLN A 39 7.61 -16.07 -3.19
C GLN A 39 8.82 -16.75 -3.85
N LYS A 40 10.04 -16.22 -3.65
CA LYS A 40 11.26 -16.85 -4.14
C LYS A 40 11.48 -18.24 -3.53
N GLN A 41 11.24 -18.38 -2.22
CA GLN A 41 11.39 -19.66 -1.52
C GLN A 41 10.40 -20.72 -2.03
N VAL A 42 9.14 -20.36 -2.25
CA VAL A 42 8.14 -21.27 -2.81
C VAL A 42 8.47 -21.58 -4.27
N LYS A 43 8.74 -20.57 -5.11
CA LYS A 43 9.06 -20.76 -6.54
C LYS A 43 10.28 -21.67 -6.74
N ALA A 44 11.30 -21.59 -5.88
CA ALA A 44 12.49 -22.44 -5.96
C ALA A 44 12.22 -23.93 -5.71
N GLN A 45 11.16 -24.26 -4.97
CA GLN A 45 10.76 -25.64 -4.65
C GLN A 45 9.73 -26.21 -5.64
N LEU A 46 9.16 -25.38 -6.51
CA LEU A 46 8.15 -25.83 -7.46
C LEU A 46 8.81 -26.50 -8.69
N PRO A 47 8.18 -27.55 -9.24
CA PRO A 47 8.58 -28.10 -10.52
C PRO A 47 8.58 -27.05 -11.64
N ARG A 48 9.47 -27.21 -12.62
CA ARG A 48 9.53 -26.30 -13.78
C ARG A 48 8.30 -26.42 -14.67
N ARG A 49 7.74 -27.63 -14.80
CA ARG A 49 6.57 -27.92 -15.63
C ARG A 49 5.27 -27.58 -14.92
N GLU A 50 4.38 -26.90 -15.62
CA GLU A 50 3.10 -26.43 -15.09
C GLU A 50 2.15 -27.58 -14.70
N SER A 51 2.14 -28.67 -15.48
CA SER A 51 1.33 -29.86 -15.19
C SER A 51 1.72 -30.52 -13.86
N GLU A 52 3.01 -30.56 -13.53
CA GLU A 52 3.53 -31.10 -12.27
C GLU A 52 3.30 -30.12 -11.12
N ARG A 53 3.34 -28.81 -11.40
CA ARG A 53 3.07 -27.75 -10.40
C ARG A 53 1.66 -27.86 -9.83
N ARG A 54 0.65 -28.12 -10.66
CA ARG A 54 -0.77 -28.17 -10.23
C ARG A 54 -1.08 -29.25 -9.20
N ASN A 55 -0.30 -30.33 -9.19
CA ASN A 55 -0.45 -31.43 -8.25
C ASN A 55 0.51 -31.34 -7.06
N HIS A 56 1.35 -30.30 -7.00
CA HIS A 56 2.34 -30.11 -5.94
C HIS A 56 1.71 -29.56 -4.66
N SER A 57 2.22 -29.97 -3.49
CA SER A 57 1.72 -29.52 -2.18
C SER A 57 1.77 -27.99 -2.02
N LEU A 58 2.77 -27.34 -2.61
CA LEU A 58 2.97 -25.88 -2.59
C LEU A 58 2.22 -25.10 -3.69
N ALA A 59 1.42 -25.76 -4.55
CA ALA A 59 0.68 -25.09 -5.61
C ALA A 59 -0.23 -23.99 -5.04
N ARG A 60 -0.98 -24.31 -3.97
CA ARG A 60 -1.86 -23.36 -3.29
C ARG A 60 -1.10 -22.20 -2.64
N HIS A 61 0.07 -22.45 -2.06
CA HIS A 61 0.93 -21.40 -1.53
C HIS A 61 1.35 -20.42 -2.64
N ALA A 62 1.72 -20.95 -3.80
CA ALA A 62 2.11 -20.14 -4.96
C ALA A 62 0.94 -19.27 -5.46
N ASP A 63 -0.26 -19.84 -5.56
CA ASP A 63 -1.46 -19.12 -5.99
C ASP A 63 -1.81 -17.96 -5.04
N ILE A 64 -1.75 -18.23 -3.72
CA ILE A 64 -2.00 -17.21 -2.68
C ILE A 64 -0.95 -16.09 -2.80
N LEU A 65 0.33 -16.44 -2.90
CA LEU A 65 1.41 -15.46 -3.01
C LEU A 65 1.32 -14.63 -4.31
N ALA A 66 0.91 -15.23 -5.43
CA ALA A 66 0.66 -14.51 -6.68
C ALA A 66 -0.53 -13.54 -6.55
N ALA A 67 -1.58 -13.94 -5.83
CA ALA A 67 -2.72 -13.06 -5.58
C ALA A 67 -2.36 -11.88 -4.64
N VAL A 68 -1.50 -12.11 -3.64
CA VAL A 68 -0.94 -11.04 -2.78
C VAL A 68 -0.05 -10.10 -3.58
N GLU A 69 0.78 -10.62 -4.49
CA GLU A 69 1.64 -9.82 -5.38
C GLU A 69 0.81 -8.85 -6.22
N THR A 70 -0.30 -9.34 -6.78
CA THR A 70 -1.23 -8.52 -7.56
C THR A 70 -1.79 -7.38 -6.72
N ARG A 71 -2.18 -7.66 -5.47
CA ARG A 71 -2.69 -6.63 -4.53
C ARG A 71 -1.62 -5.61 -4.14
N LEU A 72 -0.41 -6.06 -3.83
CA LEU A 72 0.73 -5.17 -3.57
C LEU A 72 1.00 -4.25 -4.75
N SER A 73 1.01 -4.79 -5.97
CA SER A 73 1.27 -4.03 -7.21
C SER A 73 0.23 -2.94 -7.45
N LEU A 74 -1.05 -3.25 -7.27
CA LEU A 74 -2.14 -2.26 -7.37
C LEU A 74 -1.97 -1.14 -6.34
N LEU A 75 -1.74 -1.47 -5.08
CA LEU A 75 -1.50 -0.49 -4.02
C LEU A 75 -0.27 0.38 -4.32
N ASN A 76 0.78 -0.22 -4.87
CA ASN A 76 2.01 0.48 -5.25
C ASN A 76 1.72 1.52 -6.36
N MET A 77 1.02 1.10 -7.41
CA MET A 77 0.64 1.99 -8.52
C MET A 77 -0.28 3.13 -8.09
N THR A 78 -1.21 2.85 -7.17
CA THR A 78 -2.17 3.86 -6.68
C THR A 78 -1.47 4.91 -5.81
N PHE A 79 -0.67 4.49 -4.84
CA PHE A 79 -0.15 5.40 -3.82
C PHE A 79 1.25 5.93 -4.11
N MET A 80 2.18 5.09 -4.59
CA MET A 80 3.60 5.45 -4.56
C MET A 80 3.98 6.62 -5.46
N LYS A 81 3.28 6.81 -6.58
CA LYS A 81 3.52 8.01 -7.42
C LYS A 81 3.33 9.33 -6.64
N TYR A 82 2.41 9.35 -5.68
CA TYR A 82 2.17 10.53 -4.82
C TYR A 82 3.09 10.55 -3.59
N VAL A 83 3.44 9.38 -3.05
CA VAL A 83 4.38 9.25 -1.92
C VAL A 83 5.78 9.68 -2.34
N ASP A 84 6.28 9.17 -3.47
CA ASP A 84 7.62 9.47 -4.01
C ASP A 84 7.74 10.94 -4.42
N SER A 85 6.64 11.53 -4.89
CA SER A 85 6.55 12.97 -5.19
C SER A 85 6.36 13.85 -3.94
N ASN A 86 6.40 13.27 -2.73
CA ASN A 86 6.13 13.93 -1.44
C ASN A 86 4.80 14.71 -1.40
N LEU A 87 3.80 14.28 -2.17
CA LEU A 87 2.48 14.93 -2.24
C LEU A 87 1.56 14.48 -1.12
N CYS A 88 1.65 13.21 -0.70
CA CYS A 88 0.93 12.69 0.46
C CYS A 88 1.56 11.40 1.00
N CYS A 89 1.32 11.11 2.29
CA CYS A 89 1.48 9.77 2.84
C CYS A 89 0.09 9.20 3.15
N PHE A 90 -0.42 8.38 2.23
CA PHE A 90 -1.69 7.66 2.35
C PHE A 90 -1.42 6.16 2.23
N ILE A 91 -0.85 5.59 3.29
CA ILE A 91 -0.66 4.15 3.40
C ILE A 91 -1.62 3.64 4.47
N PRO A 92 -2.63 2.83 4.10
CA PRO A 92 -3.59 2.28 5.05
C PRO A 92 -2.90 1.24 5.95
N GLY A 93 -2.88 1.53 7.26
CA GLY A 93 -2.17 0.70 8.25
C GLY A 93 -2.72 -0.72 8.30
N LYS A 94 -4.06 -0.83 8.36
CA LYS A 94 -4.78 -2.10 8.34
C LYS A 94 -4.44 -3.01 7.16
N VAL A 95 -4.20 -2.43 5.98
CA VAL A 95 -3.80 -3.20 4.79
C VAL A 95 -2.43 -3.85 4.98
N ILE A 96 -1.47 -3.14 5.58
CA ILE A 96 -0.14 -3.71 5.87
C ILE A 96 -0.28 -4.88 6.84
N ASP A 97 -1.05 -4.69 7.92
CA ASP A 97 -1.27 -5.73 8.93
C ASP A 97 -1.89 -6.98 8.31
N GLU A 98 -2.88 -6.79 7.44
CA GLU A 98 -3.59 -7.88 6.77
C GLU A 98 -2.70 -8.62 5.76
N ILE A 99 -1.81 -7.91 5.05
CA ILE A 99 -0.79 -8.58 4.21
C ILE A 99 0.12 -9.43 5.09
N TYR A 100 0.61 -8.92 6.23
CA TYR A 100 1.42 -9.72 7.14
C TYR A 100 0.65 -10.90 7.73
N ARG A 101 -0.66 -10.78 7.98
CA ARG A 101 -1.51 -11.89 8.43
C ARG A 101 -1.55 -13.00 7.37
N VAL A 102 -1.84 -12.65 6.12
CA VAL A 102 -1.88 -13.60 5.00
C VAL A 102 -0.51 -14.26 4.77
N LEU A 103 0.58 -13.48 4.74
CA LEU A 103 1.93 -14.02 4.54
C LEU A 103 2.35 -14.97 5.67
N ARG A 104 2.04 -14.63 6.92
CA ARG A 104 2.29 -15.52 8.07
C ARG A 104 1.46 -16.79 7.99
N TYR A 105 0.18 -16.69 7.63
CA TYR A 105 -0.70 -17.84 7.43
C TYR A 105 -0.17 -18.80 6.37
N VAL A 106 0.28 -18.30 5.22
CA VAL A 106 0.87 -19.12 4.15
C VAL A 106 2.12 -19.85 4.63
N ASN A 107 2.99 -19.16 5.37
CA ASN A 107 4.25 -19.74 5.85
C ASN A 107 4.07 -20.75 6.99
N SER A 108 3.03 -20.60 7.82
CA SER A 108 2.77 -21.51 8.94
C SER A 108 1.89 -22.71 8.58
N THR A 109 1.16 -22.65 7.47
CA THR A 109 0.14 -23.65 7.12
C THR A 109 0.62 -24.60 6.05
N ARG A 110 0.57 -25.91 6.31
CA ARG A 110 0.98 -26.94 5.33
C ARG A 110 -0.01 -27.13 4.18
N ALA A 111 -1.30 -26.87 4.41
CA ALA A 111 -2.37 -27.06 3.45
C ALA A 111 -3.35 -25.87 3.48
N PRO A 112 -2.97 -24.72 2.90
CA PRO A 112 -3.78 -23.51 2.99
C PRO A 112 -5.10 -23.64 2.24
N GLN A 113 -6.09 -22.89 2.71
CA GLN A 113 -7.38 -22.69 2.04
C GLN A 113 -7.24 -22.07 0.65
N ARG A 114 -8.33 -22.00 -0.11
CA ARG A 114 -8.27 -21.41 -1.45
C ARG A 114 -7.96 -19.92 -1.35
N ALA A 115 -7.25 -19.40 -2.34
CA ALA A 115 -6.79 -18.01 -2.31
C ALA A 115 -7.91 -16.99 -2.11
N HIS A 116 -9.10 -17.22 -2.67
CA HIS A 116 -10.23 -16.31 -2.50
C HIS A 116 -10.75 -16.25 -1.06
N GLU A 117 -10.70 -17.35 -0.31
CA GLU A 117 -11.10 -17.42 1.10
C GLU A 117 -10.08 -16.69 1.98
N VAL A 118 -8.79 -16.95 1.74
CA VAL A 118 -7.70 -16.37 2.53
C VAL A 118 -7.55 -14.86 2.31
N LEU A 119 -7.73 -14.39 1.06
CA LEU A 119 -7.54 -13.00 0.68
C LEU A 119 -8.81 -12.15 0.74
N GLN A 120 -9.95 -12.66 1.18
CA GLN A 120 -11.21 -11.90 1.12
C GLN A 120 -11.08 -10.55 1.83
N GLU A 121 -10.66 -10.56 3.10
CA GLU A 121 -10.47 -9.33 3.87
C GLU A 121 -9.44 -8.40 3.24
N LEU A 122 -8.25 -8.91 2.90
CA LEU A 122 -7.21 -8.15 2.19
C LEU A 122 -7.76 -7.46 0.94
N ARG A 123 -8.60 -8.17 0.17
CA ARG A 123 -9.20 -7.65 -1.05
C ARG A 123 -10.14 -6.49 -0.75
N ASP A 124 -11.04 -6.68 0.20
CA ASP A 124 -12.06 -5.69 0.54
C ASP A 124 -11.41 -4.40 1.06
N ILE A 125 -10.50 -4.51 2.04
CA ILE A 125 -9.87 -3.33 2.64
C ILE A 125 -8.94 -2.60 1.66
N SER A 126 -8.23 -3.32 0.78
CA SER A 126 -7.36 -2.67 -0.20
C SER A 126 -8.18 -2.00 -1.32
N SER A 127 -9.29 -2.59 -1.75
CA SER A 127 -10.20 -1.96 -2.71
C SER A 127 -10.83 -0.69 -2.13
N MET A 128 -11.35 -0.74 -0.90
CA MET A 128 -11.91 0.44 -0.22
C MET A 128 -10.88 1.56 -0.08
N ALA A 129 -9.63 1.22 0.26
CA ALA A 129 -8.57 2.21 0.39
C ALA A 129 -8.22 2.89 -0.95
N MET A 130 -8.15 2.12 -2.04
CA MET A 130 -7.87 2.67 -3.37
C MET A 130 -9.01 3.56 -3.86
N GLU A 131 -10.26 3.12 -3.73
CA GLU A 131 -11.45 3.89 -4.10
C GLU A 131 -11.50 5.22 -3.32
N TYR A 132 -11.32 5.18 -2.00
CA TYR A 132 -11.29 6.38 -1.18
C TYR A 132 -10.17 7.35 -1.61
N PHE A 133 -9.00 6.81 -1.92
CA PHE A 133 -7.88 7.62 -2.38
C PHE A 133 -8.19 8.35 -3.69
N ASP A 134 -8.70 7.62 -4.69
CA ASP A 134 -9.02 8.18 -6.00
C ASP A 134 -10.19 9.17 -5.94
N GLU A 135 -11.21 8.89 -5.13
CA GLU A 135 -12.40 9.75 -5.03
C GLU A 135 -12.20 10.98 -4.15
N LYS A 136 -11.50 10.84 -3.02
CA LYS A 136 -11.44 11.88 -1.99
C LYS A 136 -10.09 12.58 -1.94
N ILE A 137 -8.99 11.86 -2.14
CA ILE A 137 -7.64 12.40 -1.93
C ILE A 137 -7.08 13.01 -3.23
N VAL A 138 -7.11 12.26 -4.34
CA VAL A 138 -6.57 12.71 -5.63
C VAL A 138 -7.14 14.07 -6.09
N PRO A 139 -8.46 14.34 -6.00
CA PRO A 139 -9.02 15.63 -6.43
C PRO A 139 -8.47 16.82 -5.61
N ILE A 140 -8.20 16.60 -4.33
CA ILE A 140 -7.65 17.62 -3.43
C ILE A 140 -6.19 17.91 -3.79
N LEU A 141 -5.42 16.86 -4.07
CA LEU A 141 -4.02 17.00 -4.50
C LEU A 141 -3.92 17.76 -5.84
N LYS A 142 -4.78 17.43 -6.81
CA LYS A 142 -4.82 18.12 -8.11
C LYS A 142 -5.20 19.59 -8.01
N ARG A 143 -6.17 19.95 -7.17
CA ARG A 143 -6.59 21.36 -6.97
C ARG A 143 -5.49 22.23 -6.36
N LYS A 144 -4.58 21.65 -5.59
CA LYS A 144 -3.47 22.36 -4.94
C LYS A 144 -2.24 22.54 -5.85
N LEU A 145 -2.22 21.88 -7.01
CA LEU A 145 -1.18 21.98 -8.03
C LEU A 145 -1.78 22.52 -9.34
N PRO A 146 -2.00 23.84 -9.48
CA PRO A 146 -2.40 24.40 -10.77
C PRO A 146 -1.21 24.25 -11.75
N GLY A 147 -1.27 23.25 -12.65
CA GLY A 147 -0.39 23.20 -13.83
C GLY A 147 0.36 21.89 -14.11
N SER A 148 0.21 20.82 -13.32
CA SER A 148 0.84 19.53 -13.66
C SER A 148 -0.20 18.48 -14.01
N ASP A 149 -0.48 18.33 -15.31
CA ASP A 149 -1.09 17.12 -15.84
C ASP A 149 -0.15 15.94 -15.57
N VAL A 150 -0.34 15.27 -14.44
CA VAL A 150 0.27 13.95 -14.18
C VAL A 150 -0.55 12.90 -14.93
N SER A 151 -0.58 13.03 -16.26
CA SER A 151 -1.10 12.03 -17.17
C SER A 151 -0.14 11.92 -18.35
N GLY A 152 0.71 10.91 -18.26
CA GLY A 152 1.47 10.27 -19.35
C GLY A 152 2.02 11.18 -20.44
N ARG A 153 3.33 11.45 -20.41
CA ARG A 153 4.17 11.56 -21.61
C ARG A 153 5.65 11.32 -21.27
N LEU A 154 6.16 10.20 -21.76
CA LEU A 154 7.57 10.03 -22.10
C LEU A 154 7.95 11.10 -23.14
N MET A 155 8.97 11.92 -22.88
CA MET A 155 9.99 12.43 -23.83
C MET A 155 10.69 13.71 -23.30
N GLY A 156 12.01 13.60 -23.03
CA GLY A 156 13.06 14.55 -23.43
C GLY A 156 13.23 15.94 -22.76
N SER A 157 14.16 16.02 -21.78
CA SER A 157 15.20 17.06 -21.55
C SER A 157 14.80 18.53 -21.20
N PRO A 158 15.71 19.44 -20.71
CA PRO A 158 17.04 19.34 -20.07
C PRO A 158 17.10 20.05 -18.66
N PRO A 159 18.26 20.19 -17.98
CA PRO A 159 18.34 20.36 -16.52
C PRO A 159 18.50 21.82 -16.05
N GLY A 160 18.01 22.08 -14.84
CA GLY A 160 18.37 23.26 -14.07
C GLY A 160 17.16 23.94 -13.45
N SER A 161 16.92 23.66 -12.18
CA SER A 161 16.42 24.62 -11.18
C SER A 161 16.30 23.90 -9.84
N SER A 162 17.08 24.37 -8.88
CA SER A 162 17.08 24.03 -7.46
C SER A 162 15.73 23.54 -6.92
N CYS A 163 15.67 22.26 -6.52
CA CYS A 163 14.56 21.70 -5.74
C CYS A 163 14.61 22.29 -4.32
N GLY A 164 13.97 23.44 -4.17
CA GLY A 164 13.79 24.10 -2.88
C GLY A 164 12.84 23.30 -2.01
N TYR A 165 13.18 23.18 -0.73
CA TYR A 165 12.22 22.83 0.31
C TYR A 165 11.08 23.87 0.28
N VAL A 166 9.92 23.51 -0.27
CA VAL A 166 8.73 24.36 -0.15
C VAL A 166 8.18 24.17 1.25
N GLN A 167 8.66 25.01 2.16
CA GLN A 167 8.10 25.22 3.48
C GLN A 167 6.71 25.84 3.31
N PHE A 168 5.67 25.00 3.31
CA PHE A 168 4.29 25.47 3.30
C PHE A 168 3.93 26.06 4.65
N LYS A 169 3.85 27.39 4.71
CA LYS A 169 3.25 28.14 5.82
C LYS A 169 1.80 27.67 6.04
N GLY A 170 1.50 27.21 7.25
CA GLY A 170 0.21 27.47 7.89
C GLY A 170 -0.95 26.49 7.68
N THR A 171 -1.02 25.73 6.58
CA THR A 171 -2.18 24.83 6.32
C THR A 171 -1.72 23.48 5.81
N PHE A 172 -1.08 22.72 6.69
CA PHE A 172 -0.68 21.33 6.46
C PHE A 172 -1.93 20.48 6.23
N ILE A 173 -1.82 19.43 5.41
CA ILE A 173 -2.88 18.45 5.10
C ILE A 173 -3.18 17.59 6.35
N TYR A 174 -3.57 18.25 7.43
CA TYR A 174 -4.47 17.74 8.46
C TYR A 174 -5.93 17.96 8.00
N SER A 175 -6.20 19.00 7.20
CA SER A 175 -7.57 19.48 6.97
C SER A 175 -8.41 18.78 5.90
N SER A 176 -7.90 17.76 5.21
CA SER A 176 -8.71 17.05 4.20
C SER A 176 -9.22 15.69 4.68
N LEU A 177 -8.60 15.13 5.71
CA LEU A 177 -9.16 14.00 6.46
C LEU A 177 -9.94 14.46 7.70
N THR A 178 -9.68 15.67 8.24
CA THR A 178 -10.53 16.26 9.30
C THR A 178 -11.74 17.05 8.79
N CYS A 179 -11.98 17.08 7.46
CA CYS A 179 -13.21 17.64 6.88
C CYS A 179 -14.26 16.58 6.53
N PHE A 180 -14.03 15.30 6.84
CA PHE A 180 -15.06 14.28 6.73
C PHE A 180 -15.63 13.97 8.11
N PRO A 181 -16.96 13.93 8.26
CA PRO A 181 -17.57 13.54 9.52
C PRO A 181 -17.02 12.18 9.94
N ALA A 182 -16.67 12.09 11.23
CA ALA A 182 -15.97 11.00 11.89
C ALA A 182 -16.51 9.54 11.71
N PRO A 183 -17.75 9.24 11.26
CA PRO A 183 -18.19 7.84 11.23
C PRO A 183 -17.57 6.95 10.15
N THR A 184 -16.95 7.50 9.09
CA THR A 184 -16.52 6.71 7.92
C THR A 184 -15.01 6.45 7.84
N LEU A 185 -14.21 7.15 8.66
CA LEU A 185 -12.74 7.09 8.63
C LEU A 185 -12.14 5.98 9.51
N SER A 186 -12.89 5.50 10.51
CA SER A 186 -12.47 4.45 11.44
C SER A 186 -12.36 3.06 10.79
N HIS A 187 -12.93 2.87 9.60
CA HIS A 187 -12.86 1.59 8.88
C HIS A 187 -11.74 1.53 7.84
N ILE A 188 -11.09 2.66 7.52
CA ILE A 188 -10.15 2.79 6.39
C ILE A 188 -8.71 3.14 6.83
N LEU A 189 -8.54 3.92 7.91
CA LEU A 189 -7.21 4.17 8.50
C LEU A 189 -6.88 3.10 9.53
#